data_AF-A0A3S5C257-F1
#
_entry.id   AF-A0A3S5C257-F1
#
_cell.length_a   1.000
_cell.length_b   1.000
_cell.length_c   1.000
_cell.angle_alpha   90.00
_cell.angle_beta   90.00
_cell.angle_gamma   90.00
#
_symmetry.space_group_name_H-M   'P 1'
#
loop_
_entity.id
_entity.type
_entity.pdbx_description
1 polymer ?
#
loop_
_entity_poly.entity_id
_entity_poly.type
_entity_poly.pdbx_seq_one_letter_code
_entity_poly.pdbx_strand_id
1 'polypeptide(L)'
;MLNVTAACNCLASVCASFPPVLNSARCSDLGDLVCGSCECPVGWSGEFCECRSTEISEIPADQTSLDAAMLAKCTRPGDKDVGVL
;
A
#
# COMPACT_ATOMS: atom_id res chain seq x y z
N MET A 1 -5.96 -33.72 5.91
CA MET A 1 -6.25 -32.34 6.33
C MET A 1 -4.91 -31.68 6.61
N LEU A 2 -4.52 -30.64 5.87
CA LEU A 2 -3.29 -29.88 6.14
C LEU A 2 -3.63 -28.75 7.12
N ASN A 3 -2.88 -28.66 8.21
CA ASN A 3 -2.95 -27.51 9.11
C ASN A 3 -1.95 -26.46 8.60
N VAL A 4 -2.45 -25.30 8.19
CA VAL A 4 -1.62 -24.18 7.72
C VAL A 4 -1.56 -23.14 8.83
N THR A 5 -0.44 -23.13 9.55
CA THR A 5 -0.11 -22.04 10.48
C THR A 5 0.70 -20.99 9.75
N ALA A 6 0.27 -19.74 9.81
CA ALA A 6 1.04 -18.62 9.28
C ALA A 6 2.41 -18.57 9.97
N ALA A 7 3.48 -18.50 9.18
CA ALA A 7 4.85 -18.44 9.69
C ALA A 7 5.25 -17.05 10.23
N CYS A 8 4.47 -16.01 9.91
CA CYS A 8 4.76 -14.62 10.30
C CYS A 8 3.88 -14.19 11.47
N ASN A 9 4.44 -14.29 12.68
CA ASN A 9 3.90 -13.61 13.85
C ASN A 9 4.81 -12.40 14.12
N CYS A 10 4.58 -11.28 13.42
CA CYS A 10 5.18 -10.03 13.86
C CYS A 10 4.68 -9.77 15.28
N LEU A 11 5.59 -9.77 16.25
CA LEU A 11 5.23 -9.41 17.61
C LEU A 11 4.72 -7.96 17.55
N ALA A 12 3.42 -7.76 17.76
CA ALA A 12 2.81 -6.42 17.75
C ALA A 12 3.55 -5.46 18.71
N SER A 13 4.18 -6.01 19.75
CA SER A 13 5.05 -5.28 20.67
C SER A 13 6.31 -4.67 20.02
N VAL A 14 6.91 -5.32 19.02
CA VAL A 14 8.05 -4.74 18.28
C VAL A 14 7.59 -3.51 17.50
N CYS A 15 6.43 -3.62 16.86
CA CYS A 15 5.82 -2.55 16.08
C CYS A 15 5.47 -1.34 16.96
N ALA A 16 4.83 -1.59 18.10
CA ALA A 16 4.43 -0.56 19.06
C ALA A 16 5.61 0.14 19.77
N SER A 17 6.81 -0.41 19.67
CA SER A 17 8.01 0.17 20.29
C SER A 17 8.63 1.31 19.46
N PHE A 18 8.25 1.44 18.19
CA PHE A 18 8.76 2.50 17.32
C PHE A 18 7.65 3.52 17.03
N PRO A 19 7.85 4.81 17.37
CA PRO A 19 6.90 5.83 17.00
C PRO A 19 6.88 6.01 15.47
N PRO A 20 5.74 6.43 14.91
CA PRO A 20 5.65 6.74 13.49
C PRO A 20 6.59 7.89 13.11
N VAL A 21 7.23 7.77 11.94
CA VAL A 21 8.03 8.86 11.37
C VAL A 21 7.14 9.63 10.41
N LEU A 22 6.77 10.85 10.79
CA LEU A 22 5.88 11.70 10.00
C LEU A 22 6.53 12.19 8.71
N ASN A 23 5.78 12.23 7.61
CA ASN A 23 6.25 12.68 6.29
C ASN A 23 7.61 12.07 5.94
N SER A 24 7.71 10.75 6.04
CA SER A 24 8.98 10.05 5.83
C SER A 24 9.42 10.15 4.38
N ALA A 25 10.71 10.42 4.14
CA ALA A 25 11.31 10.36 2.80
C ALA A 25 11.12 8.99 2.12
N ARG A 26 10.98 7.91 2.90
CA ARG A 26 10.65 6.58 2.37
C ARG A 26 9.24 6.53 1.78
N CYS A 27 8.32 7.34 2.32
CA CYS A 27 6.93 7.45 1.87
C CYS A 27 6.75 8.66 0.94
N SER A 28 7.78 8.97 0.14
CA SER A 28 7.80 10.10 -0.81
C SER A 28 7.52 11.46 -0.16
N ASP A 29 7.83 11.61 1.13
CA ASP A 29 7.48 12.78 1.96
C ASP A 29 5.97 13.08 2.02
N LEU A 30 5.13 12.10 1.65
CA LEU A 30 3.68 12.23 1.54
C LEU A 30 2.93 11.42 2.61
N GLY A 31 3.58 10.48 3.29
CA GLY A 31 2.95 9.62 4.29
C GLY A 31 3.83 9.35 5.51
N ASP A 32 3.23 8.69 6.49
CA ASP A 32 3.89 8.37 7.74
C ASP A 32 4.45 6.95 7.69
N LEU A 33 5.72 6.78 8.08
CA LEU A 33 6.33 5.46 8.16
C LEU A 33 5.96 4.82 9.49
N VAL A 34 5.04 3.85 9.45
CA VAL A 34 4.57 3.09 10.61
C VAL A 34 5.07 1.66 10.46
N CYS A 35 5.97 1.25 11.35
CA CYS A 35 6.37 -0.16 11.46
C CYS A 35 6.94 -0.78 10.16
N GLY A 36 7.58 0.04 9.33
CA GLY A 36 8.19 -0.40 8.07
C GLY A 36 7.29 -0.27 6.84
N SER A 37 6.03 0.14 7.00
CA SER A 37 5.07 0.40 5.93
C SER A 37 4.62 1.85 5.94
N CYS A 38 4.22 2.37 4.78
CA CYS A 38 3.74 3.74 4.63
C CYS A 38 2.22 3.83 4.85
N GLU A 39 1.79 4.71 5.74
CA GLU A 39 0.38 5.11 5.88
C GLU A 39 0.15 6.34 5.01
N CYS A 40 -0.51 6.15 3.86
CA CYS A 40 -0.71 7.19 2.86
C CYS A 40 -1.96 8.05 3.15
N PRO A 41 -1.91 9.36 2.87
CA PRO A 41 -3.08 10.23 2.98
C PRO A 41 -4.12 9.90 1.92
N VAL A 42 -5.35 10.37 2.16
CA VAL A 42 -6.45 10.26 1.18
C VAL A 42 -6.01 10.83 -0.15
N GLY A 43 -6.19 10.03 -1.21
CA GLY A 43 -5.77 10.43 -2.55
C GLY A 43 -4.42 9.86 -2.98
N TRP A 44 -3.72 9.12 -2.12
CA TRP A 44 -2.42 8.50 -2.41
C TRP A 44 -2.41 7.01 -2.05
N SER A 45 -1.61 6.25 -2.79
CA SER A 45 -1.47 4.79 -2.63
C SER A 45 -0.08 4.33 -3.09
N GLY A 46 0.18 3.03 -3.02
CA GLY A 46 1.49 2.43 -3.32
C GLY A 46 2.31 2.16 -2.05
N GLU A 47 3.37 1.36 -2.17
CA GLU A 47 4.27 1.01 -1.05
C GLU A 47 4.96 2.25 -0.48
N PHE A 48 5.15 3.28 -1.29
CA PHE A 48 5.88 4.50 -0.96
C PHE A 48 5.02 5.77 -1.14
N CYS A 49 3.68 5.63 -1.16
CA CYS A 49 2.74 6.71 -1.43
C CYS A 49 3.01 7.46 -2.74
N GLU A 50 3.52 6.77 -3.75
CA GLU A 50 3.94 7.33 -5.04
C GLU A 50 2.78 7.51 -6.04
N CYS A 51 1.62 6.91 -5.75
CA CYS A 51 0.51 6.83 -6.70
C CYS A 51 -0.64 7.77 -6.32
N ARG A 52 -0.93 8.77 -7.17
CA ARG A 52 -1.95 9.78 -6.91
C ARG A 52 -3.29 9.49 -7.60
N SER A 53 -4.37 9.67 -6.84
CA SER A 53 -5.76 9.49 -7.27
C SER A 53 -6.22 10.44 -8.37
N THR A 54 -5.71 11.66 -8.44
CA THR A 54 -6.16 12.63 -9.47
C THR A 54 -5.62 12.29 -10.86
N GLU A 55 -4.68 11.35 -10.98
CA GLU A 55 -4.27 10.79 -12.27
C GLU A 55 -5.39 9.92 -12.88
N ILE A 56 -6.47 9.69 -12.15
CA ILE A 56 -7.71 9.00 -12.54
C ILE A 56 -8.71 9.96 -13.22
N SER A 57 -8.22 11.00 -13.89
CA SER A 57 -9.06 12.02 -14.55
C SER A 57 -9.79 11.52 -15.82
N GLU A 58 -9.81 10.21 -16.10
CA GLU A 58 -10.40 9.63 -17.31
C GLU A 58 -11.39 8.48 -17.04
N ILE A 59 -11.77 8.24 -15.78
CA ILE A 59 -12.73 7.15 -15.48
C ILE A 59 -14.17 7.71 -15.53
N PRO A 60 -15.03 7.22 -16.44
CA PRO A 60 -16.42 7.64 -16.52
C PRO A 60 -17.17 7.32 -15.22
N ALA A 61 -18.07 8.22 -14.82
CA ALA A 61 -18.80 8.24 -13.54
C ALA A 61 -19.84 7.12 -13.37
N ASP A 62 -19.72 6.03 -14.11
CA ASP A 62 -20.62 4.90 -14.09
C ASP A 62 -19.83 3.70 -13.56
N GLN A 63 -20.00 3.41 -12.27
CA GLN A 63 -19.58 2.18 -11.59
C GLN A 63 -18.15 2.14 -10.95
N THR A 64 -18.17 2.37 -9.62
CA THR A 64 -17.47 1.59 -8.56
C THR A 64 -16.21 2.19 -7.94
N SER A 65 -16.06 1.93 -6.64
CA SER A 65 -15.21 2.58 -5.63
C SER A 65 -13.86 3.16 -6.08
N LEU A 66 -13.48 4.26 -5.44
CA LEU A 66 -12.16 4.88 -5.49
C LEU A 66 -11.01 3.84 -5.49
N ASP A 67 -11.19 2.74 -4.75
CA ASP A 67 -10.23 1.64 -4.63
C ASP A 67 -10.04 0.85 -5.93
N ALA A 68 -11.10 0.60 -6.70
CA ALA A 68 -11.03 -0.11 -7.98
C ALA A 68 -10.31 0.74 -9.05
N ALA A 69 -10.55 2.04 -9.01
CA ALA A 69 -9.89 3.02 -9.86
C ALA A 69 -8.39 3.16 -9.54
N MET A 70 -8.01 3.17 -8.24
CA MET A 70 -6.60 3.08 -7.83
C MET A 70 -5.98 1.79 -8.34
N LEU A 71 -6.65 0.66 -8.12
CA LEU A 71 -6.12 -0.66 -8.46
C LEU A 71 -5.81 -0.79 -9.96
N ALA A 72 -6.63 -0.19 -10.83
CA ALA A 72 -6.43 -0.23 -12.28
C ALA A 72 -5.26 0.64 -12.78
N LYS A 73 -4.98 1.78 -12.14
CA LYS A 73 -3.93 2.71 -12.57
C LYS A 73 -2.58 2.47 -11.90
N CYS A 74 -2.60 1.93 -10.68
CA CYS A 74 -1.42 1.85 -9.81
C CYS A 74 -0.86 0.43 -9.69
N THR A 75 -1.46 -0.55 -10.38
CA THR A 75 -0.89 -1.89 -10.54
C THR A 75 -0.21 -1.99 -11.90
N ARG A 76 1.10 -2.30 -11.94
CA ARG A 76 1.77 -2.60 -13.21
C ARG A 76 1.19 -3.90 -13.79
N PRO A 77 0.90 -3.96 -15.10
CA PRO A 77 0.62 -5.24 -15.76
C PRO A 77 1.83 -6.17 -15.59
N GLY A 78 1.68 -7.24 -14.80
CA GLY A 78 2.76 -8.22 -14.52
C GLY A 78 3.12 -8.43 -13.05
N ASP A 79 2.51 -7.70 -12.10
CA ASP A 79 2.85 -7.81 -10.67
C ASP A 79 2.32 -9.09 -9.97
N LYS A 80 1.75 -10.06 -10.69
CA LYS A 80 1.14 -11.26 -10.09
C LYS A 80 1.97 -12.54 -10.17
N ASP A 81 3.16 -12.51 -10.77
CA ASP A 81 3.96 -13.73 -10.93
C ASP A 81 5.47 -13.45 -10.99
N VAL A 82 6.03 -12.83 -9.94
CA VAL A 82 7.42 -13.14 -9.54
C VAL A 82 7.37 -14.21 -8.46
N GLY A 83 6.92 -15.40 -8.88
CA GLY A 83 7.40 -16.62 -8.26
C GLY A 83 8.89 -16.69 -8.59
N VAL A 84 9.73 -16.37 -7.61
CA VAL A 84 11.17 -16.63 -7.65
C VAL A 84 11.33 -18.14 -7.81
N LEU A 85 11.63 -18.58 -9.03
CA LEU A 85 12.15 -19.92 -9.35
C LEU A 85 13.58 -20.06 -8.84
#